data_AF-A0AAW8QXX8-F1
#
_entry.id   AF-A0AAW8QXX8-F1
#
_cell.length_a   1.000
_cell.length_b   1.000
_cell.length_c   1.000
_cell.angle_alpha   90.00
_cell.angle_beta   90.00
_cell.angle_gamma   90.00
#
_symmetry.space_group_name_H-M   'P 1'
#
loop_
_entity.id
_entity.type
_entity.pdbx_description
1 polymer ?
#
loop_
_entity_poly.entity_id
_entity_poly.type
_entity_poly.pdbx_seq_one_letter_code
_entity_poly.pdbx_strand_id
1 'polypeptide(L)'
;MNTSSFIDTITTANMTPYFISTTHKSTGLKSIDQLISRHTISLATQEGLLAENPFQKSLVLYGQDQRLDYMKLPPCMYMIIAAASTDEKFTIHRFYLPYKNGIRFATYLLNAEGEVIESVCYQRNAKYLAAFKVIRAEINMAANMQEEIAA
;
A
#
# COMPACT_ATOMS: atom_id res chain seq x y z
N MET A 1 -7.25 -38.55 33.30
CA MET A 1 -6.36 -37.40 33.51
C MET A 1 -6.15 -36.73 32.16
N ASN A 2 -6.43 -35.43 32.10
CA ASN A 2 -6.22 -34.53 30.96
C ASN A 2 -4.78 -34.57 30.43
N THR A 3 -4.61 -34.39 29.12
CA THR A 3 -4.00 -33.16 28.57
C THR A 3 -4.24 -33.07 27.06
N SER A 4 -4.99 -32.02 26.73
CA SER A 4 -5.11 -31.42 25.41
C SER A 4 -3.74 -31.12 24.81
N SER A 5 -3.57 -31.36 23.50
CA SER A 5 -2.81 -30.44 22.67
C SER A 5 -3.59 -30.21 21.38
N PHE A 6 -4.31 -29.10 21.42
CA PHE A 6 -4.83 -28.34 20.30
C PHE A 6 -3.84 -28.35 19.13
N ILE A 7 -4.25 -28.93 18.01
CA ILE A 7 -3.68 -28.58 16.72
C ILE A 7 -4.42 -27.30 16.33
N ASP A 8 -3.83 -26.15 16.64
CA ASP A 8 -4.34 -24.89 16.13
C ASP A 8 -4.20 -24.92 14.60
N THR A 9 -5.36 -25.00 13.98
CA THR A 9 -5.61 -24.72 12.57
C THR A 9 -4.94 -23.40 12.21
N ILE A 10 -3.76 -23.45 11.61
CA ILE A 10 -3.23 -22.32 10.86
C ILE A 10 -4.11 -22.23 9.62
N THR A 11 -5.19 -21.46 9.76
CA THR A 11 -5.99 -20.98 8.63
C THR A 11 -5.06 -20.18 7.75
N THR A 12 -4.55 -20.82 6.71
CA THR A 12 -3.97 -20.16 5.54
C THR A 12 -5.07 -19.28 4.96
N ALA A 13 -5.13 -18.03 5.42
CA ALA A 13 -5.85 -16.99 4.73
C ALA A 13 -5.15 -16.82 3.37
N ASN A 14 -5.75 -17.45 2.37
CA ASN A 14 -5.44 -17.29 0.95
C ASN A 14 -5.70 -15.82 0.57
N MET A 15 -4.84 -14.89 0.97
CA MET A 15 -4.73 -13.60 0.28
C MET A 15 -3.79 -13.83 -0.88
N THR A 16 -4.36 -14.17 -2.03
CA THR A 16 -3.68 -14.11 -3.32
C THR A 16 -2.95 -12.75 -3.46
N PRO A 17 -1.70 -12.73 -3.94
CA PRO A 17 -1.04 -11.48 -4.26
C PRO A 17 -1.77 -10.85 -5.44
N TYR A 18 -2.64 -9.88 -5.17
CA TYR A 18 -3.41 -9.23 -6.23
C TYR A 18 -2.51 -8.26 -6.99
N PHE A 19 -2.16 -8.65 -8.21
CA PHE A 19 -1.61 -7.75 -9.21
C PHE A 19 -2.75 -6.96 -9.81
N ILE A 20 -2.80 -5.66 -9.53
CA ILE A 20 -3.79 -4.78 -10.13
C ILE A 20 -3.27 -4.39 -11.52
N SER A 21 -3.79 -5.05 -12.55
CA SER A 21 -3.65 -4.60 -13.94
C SER A 21 -4.71 -3.54 -14.21
N THR A 22 -4.58 -2.36 -13.61
CA THR A 22 -5.39 -1.20 -14.00
C THR A 22 -5.03 -0.79 -15.43
N THR A 23 -6.02 -0.41 -16.22
CA THR A 23 -5.85 0.29 -17.49
C THR A 23 -5.10 1.58 -17.20
N HIS A 24 -3.76 1.54 -17.30
CA HIS A 24 -2.88 2.63 -16.90
C HIS A 24 -3.31 3.95 -17.54
N LYS A 25 -3.76 4.88 -16.71
CA LYS A 25 -4.09 6.25 -17.10
C LYS A 25 -2.83 7.07 -17.01
N SER A 26 -2.42 7.69 -18.13
CA SER A 26 -1.17 8.46 -18.15
C SER A 26 -1.15 9.53 -17.07
N THR A 27 -0.07 9.52 -16.28
CA THR A 27 0.22 10.50 -15.24
C THR A 27 0.79 11.81 -15.80
N GLY A 28 1.10 11.85 -17.10
CA GLY A 28 1.79 12.97 -17.75
C GLY A 28 3.30 13.01 -17.49
N LEU A 29 3.83 12.04 -16.72
CA LEU A 29 5.27 11.88 -16.46
C LEU A 29 5.74 10.54 -17.03
N LYS A 30 6.41 10.59 -18.19
CA LYS A 30 6.91 9.39 -18.88
C LYS A 30 7.66 8.41 -17.97
N SER A 31 8.48 8.91 -17.06
CA SER A 31 9.22 8.05 -16.13
C SER A 31 8.32 7.34 -15.12
N ILE A 32 7.25 7.98 -14.65
CA ILE A 32 6.29 7.34 -13.74
C ILE A 32 5.42 6.36 -14.54
N ASP A 33 4.92 6.78 -15.71
CA ASP A 33 4.11 5.94 -16.60
C ASP A 33 4.85 4.65 -16.98
N GLN A 34 6.14 4.76 -17.30
CA GLN A 34 6.98 3.59 -17.58
C GLN A 34 7.13 2.66 -16.38
N LEU A 35 7.22 3.19 -15.16
CA LEU A 35 7.32 2.37 -13.97
C LEU A 35 6.02 1.67 -13.65
N ILE A 36 4.88 2.36 -13.76
CA ILE A 36 3.56 1.73 -13.58
C ILE A 36 3.35 0.65 -14.64
N SER A 37 3.69 0.93 -15.90
CA SER A 37 3.59 -0.07 -16.97
C SER A 37 4.49 -1.29 -16.76
N ARG A 38 5.70 -1.12 -16.19
CA ARG A 38 6.64 -2.23 -15.94
C ARG A 38 6.30 -3.04 -14.70
N HIS A 39 5.79 -2.39 -13.67
CA HIS A 39 5.70 -2.97 -12.34
C HIS A 39 4.27 -3.18 -11.85
N THR A 40 3.26 -2.63 -12.54
CA THR A 40 1.88 -2.47 -12.06
C THR A 40 1.80 -1.72 -10.73
N ILE A 41 0.61 -1.34 -10.27
CA ILE A 41 0.43 -0.90 -8.88
C ILE A 41 0.15 -2.17 -8.06
N SER A 42 1.13 -2.60 -7.26
CA SER A 42 1.05 -3.84 -6.49
C SER A 42 0.81 -3.54 -5.02
N LEU A 43 -0.42 -3.73 -4.59
CA LEU A 43 -0.79 -3.74 -3.18
C LEU A 43 -0.48 -5.10 -2.52
N ALA A 44 0.26 -5.99 -3.20
CA ALA A 44 0.59 -7.30 -2.66
C ALA A 44 1.39 -7.16 -1.36
N THR A 45 0.88 -7.78 -0.31
CA THR A 45 1.41 -7.73 1.07
C THR A 45 2.09 -9.04 1.46
N GLN A 46 2.25 -9.98 0.54
CA GLN A 46 2.92 -11.25 0.81
C GLN A 46 4.43 -11.05 0.98
N GLU A 47 4.91 -11.24 2.20
CA GLU A 47 6.32 -11.52 2.48
C GLU A 47 6.72 -12.78 1.69
N GLY A 48 7.41 -12.59 0.55
CA GLY A 48 7.95 -13.70 -0.26
C GLY A 48 7.75 -13.58 -1.77
N LEU A 49 6.86 -12.71 -2.27
CA LEU A 49 6.59 -12.55 -3.71
C LEU A 49 6.79 -11.14 -4.26
N LEU A 50 7.22 -10.20 -3.43
CA LEU A 50 7.68 -8.90 -3.89
C LEU A 50 9.08 -9.05 -4.48
N ALA A 51 9.15 -9.32 -5.78
CA ALA A 51 10.36 -9.02 -6.55
C ALA A 51 10.85 -7.62 -6.15
N GLU A 52 12.15 -7.45 -5.94
CA GLU A 52 12.78 -6.21 -5.49
C GLU A 52 12.33 -5.03 -6.35
N ASN A 53 11.23 -4.39 -5.94
CA ASN A 53 10.65 -3.29 -6.68
C ASN A 53 11.19 -2.01 -6.06
N PRO A 54 12.23 -1.38 -6.64
CA PRO A 54 12.77 -0.14 -6.09
C PRO A 54 11.78 1.02 -6.20
N PHE A 55 10.77 0.91 -7.07
CA PHE A 55 9.78 1.96 -7.31
C PHE A 55 8.65 1.95 -6.29
N GLN A 56 8.24 0.81 -5.75
CA GLN A 56 7.14 0.75 -4.78
C GLN A 56 7.36 -0.27 -3.67
N LYS A 57 6.87 0.03 -2.46
CA LYS A 57 6.88 -0.87 -1.31
C LYS A 57 5.58 -0.79 -0.54
N SER A 58 5.02 -1.94 -0.18
CA SER A 58 3.83 -2.07 0.67
C SER A 58 4.22 -2.62 2.03
N LEU A 59 3.54 -2.18 3.10
CA LEU A 59 3.64 -2.77 4.44
C LEU A 59 2.27 -2.77 5.12
N VAL A 60 1.93 -3.88 5.78
CA VAL A 60 0.77 -3.95 6.68
C VAL A 60 1.17 -3.58 8.10
N LEU A 61 0.43 -2.67 8.70
CA LEU A 61 0.49 -2.34 10.12
C LEU A 61 -0.89 -2.49 10.74
N TYR A 62 -0.92 -2.70 12.05
CA TYR A 62 -2.15 -2.65 12.85
C TYR A 62 -2.19 -1.39 13.70
N GLY A 63 -3.34 -1.04 14.26
CA GLY A 63 -3.43 0.05 15.21
C GLY A 63 -2.49 -0.15 16.40
N GLN A 64 -1.88 0.93 16.89
CA GLN A 64 -0.91 0.92 18.00
C GLN A 64 0.30 -0.01 17.80
N ASP A 65 0.62 -0.38 16.56
CA ASP A 65 1.76 -1.25 16.25
C ASP A 65 3.09 -0.63 16.70
N GLN A 66 3.89 -1.38 17.46
CA GLN A 66 5.17 -0.93 18.02
C GLN A 66 6.18 -0.49 16.94
N ARG A 67 6.00 -0.94 15.69
CA ARG A 67 6.87 -0.54 14.57
C ARG A 67 6.68 0.92 14.17
N LEU A 68 5.60 1.57 14.58
CA LEU A 68 5.27 2.96 14.20
C LEU A 68 6.42 3.94 14.51
N ASP A 69 7.09 3.77 15.65
CA ASP A 69 8.18 4.65 16.12
C ASP A 69 9.39 4.70 15.17
N TYR A 70 9.66 3.59 14.46
CA TYR A 70 10.86 3.44 13.62
C TYR A 70 10.58 3.61 12.13
N MET A 71 9.30 3.60 11.74
CA MET A 71 8.86 3.57 10.35
C MET A 71 8.97 4.91 9.61
N LYS A 72 9.26 6.01 10.32
CA LYS A 72 9.38 7.38 9.78
C LYS A 72 8.18 7.74 8.90
N LEU A 73 6.97 7.58 9.43
CA LEU A 73 5.73 7.92 8.74
C LEU A 73 5.49 9.43 8.74
N PRO A 74 4.74 9.97 7.76
CA PRO A 74 4.18 11.31 7.89
C PRO A 74 3.36 11.45 9.19
N PRO A 75 3.43 12.60 9.90
CA PRO A 75 2.73 12.78 11.17
C PRO A 75 1.23 12.51 11.10
N CYS A 76 0.55 12.94 10.03
CA CYS A 76 -0.89 12.69 9.84
C CYS A 76 -1.22 11.19 9.82
N MET A 77 -0.44 10.40 9.09
CA MET A 77 -0.62 8.94 9.01
C MET A 77 -0.27 8.25 10.33
N TYR A 78 0.80 8.68 11.00
CA TYR A 78 1.17 8.14 12.32
C TYR A 78 0.02 8.31 13.31
N MET A 79 -0.56 9.52 13.38
CA MET A 79 -1.63 9.83 14.33
C MET A 79 -2.87 8.96 14.10
N ILE A 80 -3.22 8.68 12.83
CA ILE A 80 -4.35 7.80 12.51
C ILE A 80 -4.10 6.39 13.07
N ILE A 81 -2.95 5.78 12.73
CA ILE A 81 -2.67 4.39 13.13
C ILE A 81 -2.46 4.28 14.65
N ALA A 82 -1.82 5.28 15.27
CA ALA A 82 -1.58 5.28 16.72
C ALA A 82 -2.87 5.44 17.54
N ALA A 83 -3.90 6.09 16.99
CA ALA A 83 -5.18 6.29 17.66
C ALA A 83 -6.19 5.14 17.40
N ALA A 84 -5.93 4.29 16.41
CA ALA A 84 -6.78 3.16 16.03
C ALA A 84 -6.74 2.02 17.06
N SER A 85 -7.73 1.13 17.03
CA SER A 85 -7.71 -0.09 17.85
C SER A 85 -6.71 -1.12 17.30
N THR A 86 -6.23 -2.03 18.16
CA THR A 86 -5.16 -2.98 17.81
C THR A 86 -5.54 -3.99 16.73
N ASP A 87 -6.82 -4.19 16.47
CA ASP A 87 -7.39 -5.06 15.44
C ASP A 87 -7.61 -4.34 14.10
N GLU A 88 -7.60 -3.00 14.07
CA GLU A 88 -7.69 -2.25 12.83
C GLU A 88 -6.43 -2.45 11.97
N LYS A 89 -6.64 -2.88 10.72
CA LYS A 89 -5.59 -3.16 9.75
C LYS A 89 -5.41 -2.00 8.79
N PHE A 90 -4.16 -1.62 8.56
CA PHE A 90 -3.78 -0.60 7.60
C PHE A 90 -2.75 -1.13 6.60
N THR A 91 -2.81 -0.64 5.37
CA THR A 91 -1.75 -0.86 4.37
C THR A 91 -1.08 0.47 4.05
N ILE A 92 0.23 0.55 4.28
CA ILE A 92 1.05 1.66 3.83
C ILE A 92 1.64 1.30 2.48
N HIS A 93 1.36 2.12 1.48
CA HIS A 93 1.91 1.96 0.13
C HIS A 93 2.80 3.15 -0.23
N ARG A 94 4.08 2.90 -0.49
CA ARG A 94 5.12 3.91 -0.76
C ARG A 94 5.59 3.81 -2.19
N PHE A 95 5.63 4.94 -2.87
CA PHE A 95 6.31 5.07 -4.14
C PHE A 95 7.62 5.86 -3.98
N TYR A 96 8.62 5.50 -4.77
CA TYR A 96 9.95 6.09 -4.79
C TYR A 96 10.25 6.65 -6.18
N LEU A 97 11.20 7.59 -6.25
CA LEU A 97 11.64 8.12 -7.54
C LEU A 97 12.63 7.15 -8.21
N PRO A 98 12.49 6.89 -9.53
CA PRO A 98 13.34 5.92 -10.25
C PRO A 98 14.82 6.27 -10.29
N TYR A 99 15.14 7.57 -10.31
CA TYR A 99 16.51 8.06 -10.52
C TYR A 99 17.17 8.56 -9.23
N LYS A 100 16.52 8.35 -8.08
CA LYS A 100 17.01 8.80 -6.78
C LYS A 100 16.76 7.73 -5.72
N ASN A 101 17.80 6.94 -5.46
CA ASN A 101 17.75 5.83 -4.52
C ASN A 101 17.17 6.26 -3.16
N GLY A 102 16.09 5.61 -2.75
CA GLY A 102 15.45 5.82 -1.45
C GLY A 102 14.65 7.12 -1.31
N ILE A 103 14.58 7.97 -2.33
CA ILE A 103 13.80 9.22 -2.25
C ILE A 103 12.33 8.92 -2.52
N ARG A 104 11.50 9.14 -1.50
CA ARG A 104 10.05 8.94 -1.58
C ARG A 104 9.42 9.94 -2.54
N PHE A 105 8.59 9.43 -3.42
CA PHE A 105 7.70 10.22 -4.28
C PHE A 105 6.38 10.49 -3.54
N ALA A 106 5.73 9.43 -3.07
CA ALA A 106 4.45 9.50 -2.38
C ALA A 106 4.31 8.37 -1.36
N THR A 107 3.48 8.61 -0.34
CA THR A 107 3.00 7.58 0.59
C THR A 107 1.47 7.65 0.60
N TYR A 108 0.82 6.49 0.55
CA TYR A 108 -0.62 6.32 0.71
C TYR A 108 -0.87 5.42 1.92
N LEU A 109 -1.89 5.75 2.70
CA LEU A 109 -2.40 4.95 3.80
C LEU A 109 -3.78 4.45 3.40
N LEU A 110 -3.95 3.14 3.40
CA LEU A 110 -5.17 2.45 3.06
C LEU A 110 -5.78 1.81 4.31
N ASN A 111 -7.11 1.78 4.39
CA ASN A 111 -7.86 1.00 5.39
C ASN A 111 -7.88 -0.50 5.03
N ALA A 112 -8.67 -1.28 5.78
CA ALA A 112 -8.80 -2.72 5.58
C ALA A 112 -9.49 -3.07 4.25
N GLU A 113 -10.36 -2.17 3.77
CA GLU A 113 -11.12 -2.23 2.53
C GLU A 113 -10.27 -1.85 1.30
N GLY A 114 -9.05 -1.35 1.50
CA GLY A 114 -8.14 -0.94 0.43
C GLY A 114 -8.34 0.49 -0.06
N GLU A 115 -9.20 1.28 0.58
CA GLU A 115 -9.46 2.68 0.24
C GLU A 115 -8.39 3.60 0.81
N VAL A 116 -7.97 4.62 0.03
CA VAL A 116 -6.99 5.61 0.49
C VAL A 116 -7.64 6.62 1.45
N ILE A 117 -7.38 6.44 2.75
CA ILE A 117 -7.83 7.33 3.82
C ILE A 117 -6.90 8.53 4.06
N GLU A 118 -5.60 8.39 3.75
CA GLU A 118 -4.64 9.49 3.81
C GLU A 118 -3.54 9.34 2.75
N SER A 119 -2.99 10.45 2.26
CA SER A 119 -1.99 10.45 1.20
C SER A 119 -1.06 11.66 1.28
N VAL A 120 0.25 11.44 1.12
CA VAL A 120 1.28 12.48 1.17
C VAL A 120 2.15 12.42 -0.08
N CYS A 121 2.28 13.56 -0.77
CA CYS A 121 3.23 13.76 -1.86
C CYS A 121 4.45 14.54 -1.38
N TYR A 122 5.65 14.05 -1.66
CA TYR A 122 6.90 14.71 -1.24
C TYR A 122 7.46 15.65 -2.31
N GLN A 123 6.79 15.75 -3.46
CA GLN A 123 7.24 16.58 -4.59
C GLN A 123 6.40 17.86 -4.68
N ARG A 124 7.07 19.00 -4.83
CA ARG A 124 6.40 20.31 -5.02
C ARG A 124 6.09 20.63 -6.48
N ASN A 125 6.69 19.91 -7.42
CA ASN A 125 6.54 20.15 -8.85
C ASN A 125 5.15 19.73 -9.33
N ALA A 126 4.47 20.62 -10.07
CA ALA A 126 3.09 20.43 -10.53
C ALA A 126 2.88 19.12 -11.31
N LYS A 127 3.87 18.65 -12.09
CA LYS A 127 3.76 17.38 -12.84
C LYS A 127 3.70 16.18 -11.91
N TYR A 128 4.48 16.19 -10.83
CA TYR A 128 4.46 15.13 -9.83
C TYR A 128 3.20 15.18 -8.98
N LEU A 129 2.68 16.37 -8.69
CA LEU A 129 1.38 16.53 -8.02
C LEU A 129 0.23 16.02 -8.89
N ALA A 130 0.28 16.22 -10.22
CA ALA A 130 -0.68 15.64 -11.15
C ALA A 130 -0.60 14.10 -11.15
N ALA A 131 0.62 13.55 -11.26
CA ALA A 131 0.82 12.10 -11.19
C ALA A 131 0.32 11.47 -9.88
N PHE A 132 0.58 12.14 -8.75
CA PHE A 132 0.11 11.73 -7.44
C PHE A 132 -1.42 11.59 -7.35
N LYS A 133 -2.16 12.51 -7.99
CA LYS A 133 -3.63 12.44 -8.07
C LYS A 133 -4.12 11.28 -8.94
N VAL A 134 -3.46 11.04 -10.07
CA VAL A 134 -3.80 9.93 -10.96
C VAL A 134 -3.60 8.59 -10.26
N ILE A 135 -2.44 8.39 -9.63
CA ILE A 135 -2.13 7.15 -8.90
C ILE A 135 -3.12 6.92 -7.75
N ARG A 136 -3.50 7.97 -7.01
CA ARG A 136 -4.55 7.86 -5.97
C ARG A 136 -5.86 7.33 -6.53
N ALA A 137 -6.28 7.87 -7.68
CA ALA A 137 -7.52 7.46 -8.33
C ALA A 137 -7.44 6.00 -8.79
N GLU A 138 -6.29 5.56 -9.34
CA GLU A 138 -6.10 4.16 -9.73
C GLU A 138 -6.14 3.20 -8.54
N ILE A 139 -5.53 3.56 -7.41
CA ILE A 139 -5.60 2.76 -6.17
C ILE A 139 -7.04 2.61 -5.69
N ASN A 140 -7.80 3.72 -5.61
CA ASN A 140 -9.19 3.68 -5.15
C ASN A 140 -10.10 2.92 -6.13
N MET A 141 -9.89 3.03 -7.44
CA MET A 141 -10.64 2.23 -8.41
C MET A 141 -10.41 0.73 -8.20
N ALA A 142 -9.19 0.34 -7.84
CA ALA A 142 -8.88 -1.05 -7.55
C ALA A 142 -9.57 -1.57 -6.28
N ALA A 143 -9.73 -0.73 -5.25
CA ALA A 143 -10.50 -1.09 -4.05
C ALA A 143 -11.97 -1.36 -4.38
N ASN A 144 -12.61 -0.48 -5.17
CA ASN A 144 -14.02 -0.66 -5.55
C ASN A 144 -14.26 -1.93 -6.38
N MET A 145 -13.31 -2.33 -7.23
CA MET A 145 -13.42 -3.59 -7.99
C MET A 145 -13.32 -4.83 -7.08
N GLN A 146 -12.70 -4.74 -5.90
CA GLN A 146 -12.63 -5.85 -4.95
C GLN A 146 -13.98 -6.11 -4.29
N GLU A 147 -14.75 -5.04 -4.00
CA GLU A 147 -16.08 -5.14 -3.42
C GLU A 147 -17.08 -5.82 -4.38
N GLU A 148 -17.01 -5.51 -5.69
CA GLU A 148 -17.87 -6.11 -6.71
C GLU A 148 -17.59 -7.59 -7.00
N ILE A 149 -16.35 -8.06 -6.80
CA ILE A 149 -15.98 -9.47 -7.03
C ILE A 149 -16.27 -10.34 -5.79
N ALA A 150 -16.29 -9.73 -4.61
CA ALA A 150 -16.56 -10.41 -3.34
C ALA A 150 -18.06 -10.49 -2.97
N ALA A 151 -18.92 -9.74 -3.67
CA ALA A 151 -20.38 -9.73 -3.52
C ALA A 151 -21.07 -10.77 -4.42
#